data_AF-A0A415JIH8-F1
#
_entry.id   AF-A0A415JIH8-F1
#
_cell.length_a   1.000
_cell.length_b   1.000
_cell.length_c   1.000
_cell.angle_alpha   90.00
_cell.angle_beta   90.00
_cell.angle_gamma   90.00
#
_symmetry.space_group_name_H-M   'P 1'
#
loop_
_entity.id
_entity.type
_entity.pdbx_description
1 polymer ?
#
loop_
_entity_poly.entity_id
_entity_poly.type
_entity_poly.pdbx_seq_one_letter_code
_entity_poly.pdbx_strand_id
1 'polypeptide(L)'
;MWPFGKKKRKAAKIKVGPCEITYYDRDGRPMSEAEVERERRMTELARIEREAEQEARRSAMAALGANVGALTDERLTVDALDVANAMCGAKVRRDKKPSRVERKWSKLTKAGRVPKCIMRSTVIFDYKNGDSVIAHLRYTADAVPYAGEFHVWRGDDCADYKMATVDGEFRLVD
;
A
#
# COMPACT_ATOMS: atom_id res chain seq x y z
N MET A 1 6.42 17.04 63.93
CA MET A 1 5.57 15.86 64.21
C MET A 1 4.31 15.97 63.36
N TRP A 2 4.26 15.30 62.20
CA TRP A 2 3.15 15.33 61.23
C TRP A 2 2.51 13.93 61.16
N PRO A 3 1.18 13.77 61.24
CA PRO A 3 0.56 12.47 61.05
C PRO A 3 0.13 12.28 59.58
N PHE A 4 0.98 11.66 58.76
CA PHE A 4 0.61 11.17 57.43
C PHE A 4 -0.18 9.85 57.54
N GLY A 5 -1.49 9.94 57.72
CA GLY A 5 -2.40 8.81 57.55
C GLY A 5 -2.58 8.47 56.07
N LYS A 6 -1.75 7.57 55.52
CA LYS A 6 -1.93 7.03 54.16
C LYS A 6 -3.18 6.13 54.11
N LYS A 7 -4.34 6.71 53.77
CA LYS A 7 -5.52 5.92 53.35
C LYS A 7 -5.19 5.19 52.05
N LYS A 8 -4.96 3.87 52.13
CA LYS A 8 -4.89 2.98 50.95
C LYS A 8 -6.23 3.05 50.23
N ARG A 9 -6.28 3.71 49.07
CA ARG A 9 -7.43 3.63 48.14
C ARG A 9 -7.53 2.18 47.68
N LYS A 10 -8.60 1.48 48.07
CA LYS A 10 -8.92 0.15 47.51
C LYS A 10 -9.21 0.35 46.02
N ALA A 11 -8.44 -0.32 45.16
CA ALA A 11 -8.73 -0.38 43.75
C ALA A 11 -10.09 -1.04 43.55
N ALA A 12 -11.09 -0.27 43.11
CA ALA A 12 -12.35 -0.82 42.67
C ALA A 12 -12.08 -1.63 41.39
N LYS A 13 -12.33 -2.93 41.44
CA LYS A 13 -12.33 -3.78 40.24
C LYS A 13 -13.48 -3.31 39.35
N ILE A 14 -13.16 -2.60 38.27
CA ILE A 14 -14.11 -2.32 37.19
C ILE A 14 -14.39 -3.67 36.52
N LYS A 15 -15.60 -4.22 36.74
CA LYS A 15 -16.10 -5.32 35.91
C LYS A 15 -16.52 -4.70 34.58
N VAL A 16 -15.66 -4.79 33.57
CA VAL A 16 -16.05 -4.54 32.18
C VAL A 16 -16.91 -5.73 31.78
N GLY A 17 -18.21 -5.52 31.58
CA GLY A 17 -19.11 -6.54 31.03
C GLY A 17 -18.67 -6.95 29.62
N PRO A 18 -19.19 -8.06 29.08
CA PRO A 18 -18.88 -8.46 27.71
C PRO A 18 -19.29 -7.32 26.75
N CYS A 19 -18.32 -6.74 26.05
CA CYS A 19 -18.62 -5.82 24.95
C CYS A 19 -19.22 -6.67 23.82
N GLU A 20 -20.53 -6.59 23.62
CA GLU A 20 -21.20 -7.19 22.47
C GLU A 20 -20.82 -6.37 21.22
N ILE A 21 -20.05 -6.99 20.31
CA ILE A 21 -19.63 -6.33 19.08
C ILE A 21 -20.79 -6.45 18.08
N THR A 22 -21.50 -5.34 17.85
CA THR A 22 -22.50 -5.25 16.78
C THR A 22 -21.83 -4.79 15.49
N TYR A 23 -21.97 -5.58 14.42
CA TYR A 23 -21.51 -5.21 13.08
C TYR A 23 -22.63 -4.49 12.35
N TYR A 24 -22.28 -3.52 11.51
CA TYR A 24 -23.23 -2.76 10.71
C TYR A 24 -22.84 -2.83 9.24
N ASP A 25 -23.84 -2.87 8.35
CA ASP A 25 -23.62 -2.76 6.92
C ASP A 25 -23.26 -1.31 6.50
N ARG A 26 -23.05 -1.08 5.19
CA ARG A 26 -22.75 0.26 4.66
C ARG A 26 -23.87 1.27 4.88
N ASP A 27 -25.09 0.82 5.08
CA ASP A 27 -26.27 1.66 5.31
C ASP A 27 -26.54 1.87 6.82
N GLY A 28 -25.64 1.38 7.68
CA GLY A 28 -25.73 1.52 9.14
C GLY A 28 -26.75 0.58 9.79
N ARG A 29 -27.17 -0.50 9.10
CA ARG A 29 -28.10 -1.49 9.66
C ARG A 29 -27.32 -2.58 10.38
N PRO A 30 -27.77 -3.01 11.58
CA PRO A 30 -27.11 -4.08 12.31
C PRO A 30 -27.18 -5.38 11.51
N MET A 31 -26.04 -6.03 11.34
CA MET A 31 -25.92 -7.30 10.63
C MET A 31 -25.99 -8.45 11.62
N SER A 32 -26.69 -9.52 11.24
CA SER A 32 -26.59 -10.80 11.93
C SER A 32 -25.20 -11.42 11.73
N GLU A 33 -24.79 -12.30 12.65
CA GLU A 33 -23.52 -13.03 12.51
C GLU A 33 -23.43 -13.82 11.18
N ALA A 34 -24.56 -14.37 10.71
CA ALA A 34 -24.63 -15.07 9.43
C ALA A 34 -24.38 -14.16 8.22
N GLU A 35 -24.84 -12.92 8.27
CA GLU A 35 -24.60 -11.92 7.22
C GLU A 35 -23.14 -11.45 7.23
N VAL A 36 -22.57 -11.19 8.41
CA VAL A 36 -21.15 -10.83 8.57
C VAL A 36 -20.26 -11.95 8.03
N GLU A 37 -20.56 -13.20 8.37
CA GLU A 37 -19.81 -14.36 7.89
C GLU A 37 -19.93 -14.54 6.38
N ARG A 38 -21.12 -14.33 5.81
CA ARG A 38 -21.32 -14.36 4.35
C ARG A 38 -20.51 -13.27 3.66
N GLU A 39 -20.52 -12.05 4.18
CA GLU A 39 -19.76 -10.94 3.60
C GLU A 39 -18.25 -11.17 3.71
N ARG A 40 -17.77 -11.71 4.82
CA ARG A 40 -16.37 -12.15 4.97
C ARG A 40 -15.99 -13.19 3.92
N ARG A 41 -16.82 -14.22 3.73
CA ARG A 41 -16.58 -15.24 2.70
C ARG A 41 -16.58 -14.67 1.29
N MET A 42 -17.53 -13.79 0.97
CA MET A 42 -17.58 -13.13 -0.34
C MET A 42 -16.35 -12.26 -0.58
N THR A 43 -15.92 -11.51 0.43
CA THR A 43 -14.72 -10.67 0.37
C THR A 43 -13.47 -11.52 0.19
N GLU A 44 -13.37 -12.63 0.92
CA GLU A 44 -12.25 -13.55 0.82
C GLU A 44 -12.19 -14.27 -0.54
N LEU A 45 -13.34 -14.72 -1.06
CA LEU A 45 -13.44 -15.30 -2.41
C LEU A 45 -13.02 -14.29 -3.47
N ALA A 46 -13.49 -13.04 -3.37
CA ALA A 46 -13.09 -11.97 -4.28
C ALA A 46 -11.59 -11.65 -4.19
N ARG A 47 -10.99 -11.75 -3.01
CA ARG A 47 -9.54 -11.62 -2.81
C ARG A 47 -8.79 -12.73 -3.53
N ILE A 48 -9.19 -13.98 -3.33
CA ILE A 48 -8.57 -15.16 -3.96
C ILE A 48 -8.68 -15.07 -5.49
N GLU A 49 -9.86 -14.73 -6.01
CA GLU A 49 -10.07 -14.58 -7.45
C GLU A 49 -9.19 -13.47 -8.04
N ARG A 50 -9.09 -12.33 -7.35
CA ARG A 50 -8.22 -11.24 -7.76
C ARG A 50 -6.74 -11.65 -7.74
N GLU A 51 -6.29 -12.38 -6.73
CA GLU A 51 -4.92 -12.87 -6.63
C GLU A 51 -4.60 -13.85 -7.76
N ALA A 52 -5.50 -14.78 -8.04
CA ALA A 52 -5.37 -15.70 -9.17
C ALA A 52 -5.32 -14.94 -10.51
N GLU A 53 -6.15 -13.91 -10.70
CA GLU A 53 -6.12 -13.07 -11.89
C GLU A 53 -4.79 -12.32 -12.03
N GLN A 54 -4.26 -11.75 -10.93
CA GLN A 54 -2.97 -11.07 -10.93
C GLN A 54 -1.82 -12.02 -11.27
N GLU A 55 -1.83 -13.23 -10.73
CA GLU A 55 -0.79 -14.23 -10.99
C GLU A 55 -0.85 -14.75 -12.43
N ALA A 56 -2.06 -14.95 -12.97
CA ALA A 56 -2.25 -15.32 -14.37
C ALA A 56 -1.70 -14.22 -15.32
N ARG A 57 -1.95 -12.94 -15.01
CA ARG A 57 -1.40 -11.81 -15.79
C ARG A 57 0.13 -11.75 -15.70
N ARG A 58 0.69 -11.93 -14.51
CA ARG A 58 2.15 -11.99 -14.29
C ARG A 58 2.77 -13.11 -15.11
N SER A 59 2.21 -14.31 -15.03
CA SER A 59 2.67 -15.49 -15.75
C SER A 59 2.60 -15.32 -17.27
N ALA A 60 1.51 -14.75 -17.78
CA ALA A 60 1.36 -14.46 -19.21
C ALA A 60 2.41 -13.46 -19.72
N MET A 61 2.73 -12.43 -18.95
CA MET A 61 3.80 -11.49 -19.31
C MET A 61 5.19 -12.13 -19.25
N ALA A 62 5.45 -12.99 -18.26
CA ALA A 62 6.69 -13.77 -18.18
C ALA A 62 6.90 -14.67 -19.40
N ALA A 63 5.84 -15.37 -19.82
CA ALA A 63 5.86 -16.25 -20.99
C ALA A 63 6.18 -15.51 -22.30
N LEU A 64 5.90 -14.20 -22.35
CA LEU A 64 6.22 -13.31 -23.47
C LEU A 64 7.56 -12.58 -23.31
N GLY A 65 8.39 -13.00 -22.34
CA GLY A 65 9.76 -12.50 -22.16
C GLY A 65 9.88 -11.26 -21.27
N ALA A 66 8.82 -10.81 -20.60
CA ALA A 66 8.93 -9.71 -19.65
C ALA A 66 9.69 -10.15 -18.39
N ASN A 67 10.58 -9.29 -17.88
CA ASN A 67 11.39 -9.52 -16.69
C ASN A 67 10.58 -9.33 -15.39
N VAL A 68 9.50 -10.08 -15.23
CA VAL A 68 8.62 -9.99 -14.06
C VAL A 68 9.32 -10.43 -12.77
N GLY A 69 10.37 -11.25 -12.86
CA GLY A 69 11.13 -11.76 -11.72
C GLY A 69 11.98 -10.70 -11.02
N ALA A 70 12.41 -9.66 -11.75
CA ALA A 70 13.17 -8.55 -11.18
C ALA A 70 12.32 -7.58 -10.33
N LEU A 71 10.99 -7.61 -10.47
CA LEU A 71 10.05 -6.71 -9.76
C LEU A 71 9.67 -7.24 -8.37
N THR A 72 10.68 -7.50 -7.52
CA THR A 72 10.51 -7.95 -6.13
C THR A 72 10.13 -6.79 -5.20
N ASP A 73 9.59 -7.08 -4.01
CA ASP A 73 9.16 -6.01 -3.07
C ASP A 73 10.35 -5.18 -2.60
N GLU A 74 11.52 -5.81 -2.44
CA GLU A 74 12.78 -5.16 -2.12
C GLU A 74 13.16 -4.18 -3.21
N ARG A 75 13.10 -4.62 -4.49
CA ARG A 75 13.42 -3.75 -5.62
C ARG A 75 12.48 -2.56 -5.72
N LEU A 76 11.17 -2.82 -5.63
CA LEU A 76 10.14 -1.77 -5.65
C LEU A 76 10.32 -0.76 -4.51
N THR A 77 10.70 -1.24 -3.33
CA THR A 77 10.98 -0.40 -2.16
C THR A 77 12.21 0.46 -2.38
N VAL A 78 13.30 -0.11 -2.90
CA VAL A 78 14.53 0.64 -3.22
C VAL A 78 14.26 1.71 -4.27
N ASP A 79 13.62 1.37 -5.40
CA ASP A 79 13.29 2.35 -6.45
C ASP A 79 12.42 3.49 -5.88
N ALA A 80 11.40 3.16 -5.08
CA ALA A 80 10.53 4.15 -4.45
C ALA A 80 11.29 5.07 -3.49
N LEU A 81 12.18 4.51 -2.64
CA LEU A 81 13.01 5.27 -1.72
C LEU A 81 13.97 6.20 -2.45
N ASP A 82 14.68 5.69 -3.45
CA ASP A 82 15.68 6.45 -4.19
C ASP A 82 15.03 7.62 -4.93
N VAL A 83 13.90 7.39 -5.61
CA VAL A 83 13.18 8.47 -6.32
C VAL A 83 12.56 9.47 -5.34
N ALA A 84 11.88 9.01 -4.29
CA ALA A 84 11.24 9.90 -3.32
C ALA A 84 12.27 10.81 -2.64
N ASN A 85 13.45 10.28 -2.31
CA ASN A 85 14.50 11.04 -1.65
C ASN A 85 15.28 11.95 -2.60
N ALA A 86 15.65 11.46 -3.78
CA ALA A 86 16.46 12.21 -4.72
C ALA A 86 15.68 13.30 -5.45
N MET A 87 14.41 13.03 -5.80
CA MET A 87 13.63 13.92 -6.66
C MET A 87 12.47 14.63 -5.94
N CYS A 88 11.88 14.02 -4.90
CA CYS A 88 10.70 14.57 -4.23
C CYS A 88 11.00 15.22 -2.87
N GLY A 89 12.27 15.30 -2.47
CA GLY A 89 12.67 15.86 -1.18
C GLY A 89 12.09 15.13 0.04
N ALA A 90 11.66 13.88 -0.12
CA ALA A 90 10.84 13.18 0.87
C ALA A 90 11.60 12.77 2.15
N LYS A 91 12.95 12.73 2.14
CA LYS A 91 13.80 12.42 3.31
C LYS A 91 13.36 11.17 4.11
N VAL A 92 12.87 10.15 3.42
CA VAL A 92 12.57 8.83 4.00
C VAL A 92 13.89 8.18 4.44
N ARG A 93 13.96 7.70 5.68
CA ARG A 93 15.14 7.00 6.18
C ARG A 93 15.39 5.73 5.37
N ARG A 94 16.65 5.42 5.05
CA ARG A 94 17.00 4.23 4.25
C ARG A 94 16.62 2.90 4.90
N ASP A 95 16.52 2.84 6.23
CA ASP A 95 16.13 1.65 6.98
C ASP A 95 14.61 1.55 7.24
N LYS A 96 13.83 2.56 6.79
CA LYS A 96 12.38 2.57 6.97
C LYS A 96 11.75 1.51 6.07
N LYS A 97 11.12 0.52 6.70
CA LYS A 97 10.26 -0.44 5.98
C LYS A 97 8.96 0.23 5.55
N PRO A 98 8.47 -0.07 4.33
CA PRO A 98 7.15 0.39 3.90
C PRO A 98 6.06 -0.23 4.78
N SER A 99 5.00 0.51 5.05
CA SER A 99 3.78 -0.01 5.66
C SER A 99 3.00 -0.90 4.69
N ARG A 100 3.15 -0.64 3.38
CA ARG A 100 2.47 -1.41 2.34
C ARG A 100 3.29 -1.43 1.04
N VAL A 101 3.33 -2.59 0.39
CA VAL A 101 3.78 -2.75 -0.99
C VAL A 101 2.69 -3.50 -1.75
N GLU A 102 2.21 -2.92 -2.84
CA GLU A 102 1.24 -3.55 -3.73
C GLU A 102 1.78 -3.61 -5.15
N ARG A 103 1.43 -4.70 -5.86
CA ARG A 103 1.67 -4.87 -7.28
C ARG A 103 0.35 -5.01 -8.01
N LYS A 104 0.21 -4.29 -9.13
CA LYS A 104 -0.92 -4.43 -10.04
C LYS A 104 -0.40 -4.69 -11.45
N TRP A 105 -0.52 -5.95 -11.87
CA TRP A 105 -0.15 -6.42 -13.20
C TRP A 105 -1.20 -5.99 -14.23
N SER A 106 -0.71 -5.44 -15.33
CA SER A 106 -1.52 -5.03 -16.47
C SER A 106 -2.09 -6.25 -17.20
N LYS A 107 -3.18 -6.04 -17.93
CA LYS A 107 -3.62 -7.00 -18.94
C LYS A 107 -2.71 -6.90 -20.16
N LEU A 108 -2.60 -8.00 -20.91
CA LEU A 108 -2.04 -7.93 -22.25
C LEU A 108 -2.85 -6.97 -23.13
N THR A 109 -2.22 -6.45 -24.18
CA THR A 109 -2.93 -5.64 -25.17
C THR A 109 -4.02 -6.46 -25.87
N LYS A 110 -4.96 -5.81 -26.56
CA LYS A 110 -6.00 -6.52 -27.35
C LYS A 110 -5.42 -7.51 -28.36
N ALA A 111 -4.20 -7.24 -28.86
CA ALA A 111 -3.49 -8.11 -29.79
C ALA A 111 -2.66 -9.22 -29.10
N GLY A 112 -2.83 -9.43 -27.79
CA GLY A 112 -2.09 -10.44 -27.02
C GLY A 112 -0.62 -10.10 -26.78
N ARG A 113 -0.17 -8.87 -27.07
CA ARG A 113 1.22 -8.43 -26.88
C ARG A 113 1.44 -7.83 -25.49
N VAL A 114 2.69 -7.85 -25.03
CA VAL A 114 3.12 -7.19 -23.79
C VAL A 114 2.86 -5.67 -23.89
N PRO A 115 2.14 -5.07 -22.92
CA PRO A 115 1.91 -3.63 -22.90
C PRO A 115 3.18 -2.86 -22.52
N LYS A 116 3.25 -1.56 -22.86
CA LYS A 116 4.34 -0.68 -22.40
C LYS A 116 4.48 -0.67 -20.88
N CYS A 117 3.36 -0.61 -20.16
CA CYS A 117 3.31 -0.72 -18.70
C CYS A 117 2.89 -2.13 -18.33
N ILE A 118 3.80 -2.94 -17.79
CA ILE A 118 3.49 -4.30 -17.36
C ILE A 118 2.99 -4.36 -15.92
N MET A 119 3.42 -3.41 -15.08
CA MET A 119 3.06 -3.38 -13.66
C MET A 119 3.05 -1.96 -13.12
N ARG A 120 2.06 -1.65 -12.28
CA ARG A 120 2.08 -0.50 -11.38
C ARG A 120 2.36 -1.00 -9.96
N SER A 121 3.33 -0.39 -9.28
CA SER A 121 3.51 -0.58 -7.85
C SER A 121 2.86 0.56 -7.06
N THR A 122 2.50 0.25 -5.82
CA THR A 122 2.22 1.25 -4.79
C THR A 122 3.07 0.90 -3.58
N VAL A 123 3.95 1.80 -3.16
CA VAL A 123 4.78 1.67 -1.96
C VAL A 123 4.43 2.80 -1.02
N ILE A 124 4.05 2.46 0.22
CA ILE A 124 3.60 3.43 1.22
C ILE A 124 4.55 3.41 2.42
N PHE A 125 4.97 4.59 2.85
CA PHE A 125 5.78 4.80 4.06
C PHE A 125 5.01 5.68 5.05
N ASP A 126 4.26 5.07 5.96
CA ASP A 126 3.52 5.81 7.01
C ASP A 126 4.37 6.06 8.25
N TYR A 127 4.14 7.23 8.87
CA TYR A 127 4.78 7.64 10.11
C TYR A 127 3.73 7.85 11.22
N LYS A 128 4.16 7.66 12.47
CA LYS A 128 3.28 7.78 13.64
C LYS A 128 2.74 9.22 13.86
N ASN A 129 3.43 10.21 13.31
CA ASN A 129 3.02 11.62 13.39
C ASN A 129 1.97 12.00 12.33
N GLY A 130 1.51 11.06 11.50
CA GLY A 130 0.54 11.32 10.43
C GLY A 130 1.18 11.61 9.08
N ASP A 131 2.49 11.85 9.00
CA ASP A 131 3.19 11.98 7.72
C ASP A 131 3.13 10.67 6.92
N SER A 132 3.14 10.79 5.61
CA SER A 132 3.22 9.63 4.72
C SER A 132 3.95 9.96 3.42
N VAL A 133 4.55 8.94 2.81
CA VAL A 133 5.04 9.02 1.44
C VAL A 133 4.42 7.88 0.65
N ILE A 134 3.67 8.20 -0.39
CA ILE A 134 3.04 7.23 -1.27
C ILE A 134 3.71 7.34 -2.63
N ALA A 135 4.35 6.26 -3.08
CA ALA A 135 5.00 6.16 -4.37
C ALA A 135 4.22 5.21 -5.27
N HIS A 136 3.79 5.73 -6.42
CA HIS A 136 3.24 4.93 -7.51
C HIS A 136 4.23 4.90 -8.65
N LEU A 137 4.83 3.75 -8.93
CA LEU A 137 5.77 3.58 -10.05
C LEU A 137 5.18 2.66 -11.12
N ARG A 138 5.42 2.97 -12.39
CA ARG A 138 5.01 2.20 -13.56
C ARG A 138 6.23 1.62 -14.25
N TYR A 139 6.20 0.33 -14.53
CA TYR A 139 7.36 -0.42 -15.01
C TYR A 139 7.14 -0.99 -16.41
N THR A 140 8.21 -0.98 -17.20
CA THR A 140 8.29 -1.61 -18.53
C THR A 140 8.59 -3.10 -18.42
N ALA A 141 8.50 -3.80 -19.55
CA ALA A 141 8.84 -5.22 -19.66
C ALA A 141 10.25 -5.55 -19.17
N ASP A 142 11.19 -4.60 -19.25
CA ASP A 142 12.58 -4.74 -18.80
C ASP A 142 12.76 -4.47 -17.29
N ALA A 143 11.66 -4.33 -16.56
CA ALA A 143 11.63 -3.97 -15.14
C ALA A 143 12.25 -2.59 -14.82
N VAL A 144 12.17 -1.66 -15.77
CA VAL A 144 12.64 -0.27 -15.59
C VAL A 144 11.45 0.65 -15.30
N PRO A 145 11.52 1.51 -14.25
CA PRO A 145 10.50 2.52 -14.03
C PRO A 145 10.52 3.55 -15.16
N TYR A 146 9.35 3.87 -15.73
CA TYR A 146 9.25 4.84 -16.83
C TYR A 146 8.25 5.98 -16.58
N ALA A 147 7.39 5.83 -15.58
CA ALA A 147 6.52 6.88 -15.10
C ALA A 147 6.24 6.69 -13.61
N GLY A 148 5.96 7.77 -12.89
CA GLY A 148 5.59 7.70 -11.49
C GLY A 148 4.80 8.89 -11.00
N GLU A 149 4.10 8.69 -9.90
CA GLU A 149 3.37 9.70 -9.13
C GLU A 149 3.74 9.52 -7.66
N PHE A 150 4.12 10.61 -6.99
CA PHE A 150 4.55 10.60 -5.60
C PHE A 150 3.73 11.62 -4.82
N HIS A 151 3.22 11.20 -3.66
CA HIS A 151 2.48 12.04 -2.74
C HIS A 151 3.26 12.10 -1.42
N VAL A 152 3.75 13.27 -1.05
CA VAL A 152 4.53 13.49 0.17
C VAL A 152 3.68 14.33 1.13
N TRP A 153 3.17 13.68 2.16
CA TRP A 153 2.37 14.30 3.21
C TRP A 153 3.22 14.71 4.40
N ARG A 154 3.03 15.96 4.85
CA ARG A 154 3.65 16.54 6.04
C ARG A 154 2.58 17.26 6.85
N GLY A 155 2.10 16.64 7.92
CA GLY A 155 0.89 17.09 8.59
C GLY A 155 -0.30 17.14 7.61
N ASP A 156 -0.92 18.30 7.48
CA ASP A 156 -2.08 18.52 6.60
C ASP A 156 -1.70 18.91 5.15
N ASP A 157 -0.41 19.13 4.87
CA ASP A 157 0.09 19.53 3.56
C ASP A 157 0.49 18.32 2.71
N CYS A 158 0.12 18.33 1.43
CA CYS A 158 0.54 17.34 0.44
C CYS A 158 1.30 18.02 -0.70
N ALA A 159 2.49 17.49 -1.01
CA ALA A 159 3.21 17.82 -2.23
C ALA A 159 3.13 16.64 -3.21
N ASP A 160 2.63 16.90 -4.41
CA ASP A 160 2.47 15.92 -5.48
C ASP A 160 3.57 16.09 -6.53
N TYR A 161 4.20 14.99 -6.93
CA TYR A 161 5.25 14.98 -7.94
C TYR A 161 4.93 13.95 -9.03
N LYS A 162 5.10 14.35 -10.28
CA LYS A 162 5.00 13.45 -11.43
C LYS A 162 6.38 13.20 -12.01
N MET A 163 6.61 11.96 -12.41
CA MET A 163 7.86 11.52 -13.01
C MET A 163 7.58 10.85 -14.35
N ALA A 164 8.45 11.07 -15.32
CA ALA A 164 8.44 10.35 -16.58
C ALA A 164 9.86 10.17 -17.12
N THR A 165 10.06 9.09 -17.88
CA THR A 165 11.24 8.97 -18.73
C THR A 165 11.05 9.86 -19.95
N VAL A 166 11.93 10.84 -20.10
CA VAL A 166 12.00 11.73 -21.27
C VAL A 166 13.43 11.73 -21.75
N ASP A 167 13.64 11.49 -23.04
CA ASP A 167 14.97 11.38 -23.66
C ASP A 167 15.89 10.33 -22.99
N GLY A 168 15.28 9.27 -22.42
CA GLY A 168 16.00 8.20 -21.72
C GLY A 168 16.28 8.47 -20.24
N GLU A 169 16.00 9.69 -19.75
CA GLU A 169 16.21 10.07 -18.36
C GLU A 169 14.90 10.09 -17.58
N PHE A 170 14.88 9.43 -16.43
CA PHE A 170 13.74 9.45 -15.52
C PHE A 170 13.80 10.69 -14.64
N ARG A 171 12.90 11.65 -14.88
CA ARG A 171 12.93 12.98 -14.27
C ARG A 171 11.54 13.48 -13.88
N LEU A 172 11.55 14.53 -13.06
CA LEU A 172 10.37 15.31 -12.69
C LEU A 172 9.77 15.97 -13.92
N VAL A 173 8.44 15.96 -14.00
CA VAL A 173 7.66 16.60 -15.06
C VAL A 173 6.49 17.38 -14.46
N ASP A 174 6.09 18.46 -15.13
CA ASP A 174 4.97 19.30 -14.74
C ASP A 174 3.60 18.64 -15.04
#